data_AF-A0A238YLP2-F1
#
_entry.id   AF-A0A238YLP2-F1
#
_cell.length_a   1.000
_cell.length_b   1.000
_cell.length_c   1.000
_cell.angle_alpha   90.00
_cell.angle_beta   90.00
_cell.angle_gamma   90.00
#
_symmetry.space_group_name_H-M   'P 1'
#
loop_
_entity.id
_entity.type
_entity.pdbx_description
1 polymer ?
#
loop_
_entity_poly.entity_id
_entity_poly.type
_entity_poly.pdbx_seq_one_letter_code
_entity_poly.pdbx_strand_id
1 'polypeptide(L)'
;MSKIKLPDGVLSSSLTDPDSYTKERLTVLWAVTLWYNGIGIRHGSDVYHIGTSKPPSLQTLLGCSDEEWETDYKPAFEHLSEQNGFTEKTILRKKVSWAPTAAFLKLTSKLFSDYLKLIVVPNSTFNPDKGHIGDPLESLPHRTATEQAVSWLEAAGCPWKLYPGQPGHPRADIHGSPRSSAQLDTKMDAEIEVISDHNNMEMYAKKYAMFTERSGNSTWIFQNREAAGKAINFLSEGNISGYLDNRNPPCNIDNAHVRNPKNYAIKTLNRYLKQSREKPQYTCPGMDYIQTITGVHESRSQDLIRLPVSFWRTDTDEVEFITRSKTRSSLTLEQLDRV
;
A
#
# COMPACT_ATOMS: atom_id res chain seq x y z
N MET A 1 -27.04 10.79 1.14
CA MET A 1 -26.04 9.74 1.43
C MET A 1 -25.57 9.93 2.86
N SER A 2 -25.23 8.85 3.55
CA SER A 2 -24.69 8.94 4.91
C SER A 2 -23.18 9.24 4.88
N LYS A 3 -22.75 10.17 5.71
CA LYS A 3 -21.41 10.79 5.69
C LYS A 3 -20.45 10.09 6.65
N ILE A 4 -19.15 10.22 6.39
CA ILE A 4 -18.14 9.91 7.40
C ILE A 4 -18.33 10.84 8.60
N LYS A 5 -18.43 10.27 9.79
CA LYS A 5 -18.43 11.00 11.05
C LYS A 5 -17.06 10.94 11.69
N LEU A 6 -16.74 12.02 12.40
CA LEU A 6 -15.54 12.08 13.22
C LEU A 6 -15.73 11.30 14.50
N PRO A 7 -14.68 10.64 15.01
CA PRO A 7 -14.69 10.11 16.35
C PRO A 7 -14.96 11.21 17.39
N ASP A 8 -15.79 10.89 18.38
CA ASP A 8 -16.05 11.79 19.50
C ASP A 8 -14.76 12.03 20.30
N GLY A 9 -14.51 13.30 20.67
CA GLY A 9 -13.34 13.68 21.47
C GLY A 9 -12.11 14.17 20.70
N VAL A 10 -12.05 14.03 19.35
CA VAL A 10 -10.94 14.58 18.54
C VAL A 10 -10.80 16.10 18.69
N LEU A 11 -11.93 16.80 18.85
CA LEU A 11 -11.96 18.24 19.10
C LEU A 11 -11.55 18.62 20.54
N SER A 12 -11.49 17.64 21.46
CA SER A 12 -11.17 17.84 22.88
C SER A 12 -9.73 17.46 23.25
N SER A 13 -9.04 16.69 22.41
CA SER A 13 -7.65 16.28 22.62
C SER A 13 -6.67 17.39 22.24
N SER A 14 -6.15 18.11 23.24
CA SER A 14 -4.89 18.88 23.33
C SER A 14 -4.19 19.37 22.03
N LEU A 15 -4.94 19.82 21.04
CA LEU A 15 -4.44 20.70 19.98
C LEU A 15 -4.34 22.09 20.59
N THR A 16 -3.12 22.58 20.77
CA THR A 16 -2.79 23.89 21.35
C THR A 16 -3.33 25.09 20.58
N ASP A 17 -4.13 24.87 19.54
CA ASP A 17 -4.86 25.92 18.83
C ASP A 17 -6.18 25.37 18.25
N PRO A 18 -7.29 25.44 19.00
CA PRO A 18 -8.61 24.99 18.54
C PRO A 18 -9.13 25.75 17.30
N ASP A 19 -8.56 26.92 16.97
CA ASP A 19 -8.93 27.68 15.76
C ASP A 19 -8.27 27.12 14.48
N SER A 20 -7.30 26.20 14.61
CA SER A 20 -6.53 25.68 13.46
C SER A 20 -7.23 24.54 12.70
N TYR A 21 -8.15 23.79 13.31
CA TYR A 21 -8.80 22.62 12.68
C TYR A 21 -10.32 22.62 12.84
N THR A 22 -11.04 23.07 11.81
CA THR A 22 -12.50 22.95 11.75
C THR A 22 -12.95 21.50 11.65
N LYS A 23 -14.22 21.24 11.95
CA LYS A 23 -14.85 19.92 11.82
C LYS A 23 -14.69 19.35 10.41
N GLU A 24 -14.81 20.19 9.39
CA GLU A 24 -14.71 19.82 7.97
C GLU A 24 -13.27 19.38 7.64
N ARG A 25 -12.26 20.14 8.12
CA ARG A 25 -10.83 19.79 7.96
C ARG A 25 -10.52 18.45 8.62
N LEU A 26 -10.97 18.25 9.86
CA LEU A 26 -10.80 16.99 10.55
C LEU A 26 -11.49 15.85 9.82
N THR A 27 -12.68 16.07 9.26
CA THR A 27 -13.41 15.03 8.51
C THR A 27 -12.65 14.61 7.26
N VAL A 28 -12.08 15.57 6.52
CA VAL A 28 -11.17 15.29 5.39
C VAL A 28 -9.96 14.48 5.84
N LEU A 29 -9.30 14.91 6.92
CA LEU A 29 -8.17 14.21 7.51
C LEU A 29 -8.53 12.77 7.88
N TRP A 30 -9.67 12.56 8.52
CA TRP A 30 -10.14 11.27 8.98
C TRP A 30 -10.50 10.33 7.82
N ALA A 31 -11.25 10.82 6.83
CA ALA A 31 -11.64 10.03 5.66
C ALA A 31 -10.41 9.51 4.88
N VAL A 32 -9.44 10.39 4.64
CA VAL A 32 -8.18 10.01 4.00
C VAL A 32 -7.41 9.01 4.88
N THR A 33 -7.36 9.24 6.19
CA THR A 33 -6.69 8.35 7.14
C THR A 33 -7.28 6.94 7.11
N LEU A 34 -8.60 6.79 7.21
CA LEU A 34 -9.29 5.50 7.15
C LEU A 34 -8.93 4.74 5.87
N TRP A 35 -9.13 5.39 4.71
CA TRP A 35 -8.90 4.75 3.42
C TRP A 35 -7.44 4.36 3.21
N TYR A 36 -6.51 5.25 3.58
CA TYR A 36 -5.07 5.02 3.47
C TYR A 36 -4.61 3.83 4.33
N ASN A 37 -5.30 3.60 5.45
CA ASN A 37 -5.00 2.52 6.38
C ASN A 37 -5.67 1.18 6.05
N GLY A 38 -6.26 1.03 4.87
CA GLY A 38 -6.89 -0.23 4.48
C GLY A 38 -8.24 -0.47 5.15
N ILE A 39 -8.87 0.57 5.72
CA ILE A 39 -10.26 0.47 6.17
C ILE A 39 -11.18 0.68 4.97
N GLY A 40 -12.13 -0.24 4.80
CA GLY A 40 -13.15 -0.12 3.77
C GLY A 40 -14.19 0.91 4.17
N ILE A 41 -14.40 1.95 3.36
CA ILE A 41 -15.46 2.93 3.61
C ILE A 41 -16.67 2.52 2.79
N ARG A 42 -17.81 2.30 3.47
CA ARG A 42 -19.06 1.88 2.83
C ARG A 42 -20.06 3.03 2.78
N HIS A 43 -20.46 3.41 1.57
CA HIS A 43 -21.56 4.34 1.30
C HIS A 43 -22.68 3.59 0.57
N GLY A 44 -23.73 3.19 1.28
CA GLY A 44 -24.78 2.34 0.69
C GLY A 44 -24.22 1.00 0.22
N SER A 45 -24.39 0.68 -1.08
CA SER A 45 -23.84 -0.53 -1.69
C SER A 45 -22.37 -0.41 -2.10
N ASP A 46 -21.83 0.81 -2.16
CA ASP A 46 -20.48 1.05 -2.66
C ASP A 46 -19.45 0.91 -1.53
N VAL A 47 -18.32 0.27 -1.85
CA VAL A 47 -17.20 0.07 -0.94
C VAL A 47 -15.93 0.63 -1.56
N TYR A 48 -15.30 1.56 -0.84
CA TYR A 48 -14.02 2.17 -1.20
C TYR A 48 -12.92 1.64 -0.30
N HIS A 49 -11.91 1.02 -0.89
CA HIS A 49 -10.76 0.47 -0.17
C HIS A 49 -9.50 0.54 -1.05
N ILE A 50 -8.40 1.00 -0.47
CA ILE A 50 -7.13 1.26 -1.19
C ILE A 50 -6.57 0.03 -1.91
N GLY A 51 -6.76 -1.16 -1.31
CA GLY A 51 -6.28 -2.42 -1.87
C GLY A 51 -7.15 -2.99 -2.97
N THR A 52 -8.36 -2.48 -3.24
CA THR A 52 -9.34 -3.15 -4.14
C THR A 52 -10.07 -2.23 -5.10
N SER A 53 -10.21 -0.94 -4.77
CA SER A 53 -10.84 0.07 -5.63
C SER A 53 -9.79 0.98 -6.28
N LYS A 54 -10.12 1.59 -7.43
CA LYS A 54 -9.38 2.77 -7.88
C LYS A 54 -9.65 3.91 -6.88
N PRO A 55 -8.68 4.80 -6.59
CA PRO A 55 -8.89 5.88 -5.64
C PRO A 55 -10.13 6.71 -6.02
N PRO A 56 -11.10 6.92 -5.12
CA PRO A 56 -12.26 7.76 -5.40
C PRO A 56 -11.87 9.25 -5.53
N SER A 57 -12.80 10.11 -5.95
CA SER A 57 -12.63 11.54 -5.66
C SER A 57 -12.76 11.76 -4.15
N LEU A 58 -12.24 12.88 -3.64
CA LEU A 58 -12.37 13.17 -2.20
C LEU A 58 -13.85 13.35 -1.80
N GLN A 59 -14.64 13.99 -2.66
CA GLN A 59 -16.10 14.10 -2.48
C GLN A 59 -16.77 12.72 -2.35
N THR A 60 -16.48 11.79 -3.28
CA THR A 60 -17.01 10.43 -3.22
C THR A 60 -16.55 9.68 -1.97
N LEU A 61 -15.30 9.89 -1.54
CA LEU A 61 -14.76 9.30 -0.32
C LEU A 61 -15.45 9.81 0.95
N LEU A 62 -15.85 11.08 0.96
CA LEU A 62 -16.57 11.72 2.06
C LEU A 62 -18.06 11.33 2.07
N GLY A 63 -18.62 10.98 0.91
CA GLY A 63 -20.03 10.71 0.72
C GLY A 63 -20.91 11.96 0.81
N CYS A 64 -20.36 13.13 0.48
CA CYS A 64 -21.07 14.42 0.51
C CYS A 64 -21.70 14.79 -0.85
N SER A 65 -22.72 15.66 -0.81
CA SER A 65 -23.35 16.19 -2.02
C SER A 65 -22.47 17.22 -2.74
N ASP A 66 -22.86 17.64 -3.96
CA ASP A 66 -22.17 18.71 -4.68
C ASP A 66 -22.21 20.04 -3.93
N GLU A 67 -23.35 20.35 -3.31
CA GLU A 67 -23.52 21.56 -2.50
C GLU A 67 -22.57 21.55 -1.29
N GLU A 68 -22.57 20.47 -0.52
CA GLU A 68 -21.70 20.32 0.65
C GLU A 68 -20.21 20.29 0.28
N TRP A 69 -19.88 19.72 -0.87
CA TRP A 69 -18.52 19.75 -1.38
C TRP A 69 -18.07 21.19 -1.62
N GLU A 70 -18.86 21.99 -2.36
CA GLU A 70 -18.50 23.35 -2.70
C GLU A 70 -18.51 24.30 -1.49
N THR A 71 -19.43 24.13 -0.53
CA THR A 71 -19.54 25.03 0.63
C THR A 71 -18.60 24.66 1.78
N ASP A 72 -18.45 23.37 2.09
CA ASP A 72 -17.87 22.93 3.36
C ASP A 72 -16.49 22.29 3.15
N TYR A 73 -16.41 21.30 2.25
CA TYR A 73 -15.26 20.41 2.17
C TYR A 73 -14.17 20.85 1.19
N LYS A 74 -14.53 21.53 0.10
CA LYS A 74 -13.56 22.06 -0.86
C LYS A 74 -12.70 23.17 -0.22
N PRO A 75 -13.26 24.17 0.50
CA PRO A 75 -12.43 25.14 1.22
C PRO A 75 -11.54 24.47 2.29
N ALA A 76 -12.06 23.46 2.99
CA ALA A 76 -11.28 22.70 3.96
C ALA A 76 -10.12 21.93 3.31
N PHE A 77 -10.36 21.30 2.16
CA PHE A 77 -9.34 20.59 1.38
C PHE A 77 -8.29 21.55 0.80
N GLU A 78 -8.71 22.69 0.24
CA GLU A 78 -7.82 23.70 -0.31
C GLU A 78 -6.89 24.25 0.77
N HIS A 79 -7.42 24.57 1.95
CA HIS A 79 -6.61 25.02 3.10
C HIS A 79 -5.57 23.98 3.53
N LEU A 80 -5.97 22.69 3.66
CA LEU A 80 -5.04 21.61 3.98
C LEU A 80 -3.97 21.43 2.89
N SER A 81 -4.34 21.66 1.63
CA SER A 81 -3.41 21.57 0.49
C SER A 81 -2.39 22.70 0.49
N GLU A 82 -2.81 23.93 0.79
CA GLU A 82 -1.93 25.11 0.95
C GLU A 82 -0.88 24.90 2.06
N GLN A 83 -1.25 24.15 3.11
CA GLN A 83 -0.35 23.76 4.19
C GLN A 83 0.54 22.55 3.84
N ASN A 84 0.68 22.21 2.56
CA ASN A 84 1.45 21.06 2.08
C ASN A 84 0.94 19.72 2.66
N GLY A 85 -0.35 19.63 2.96
CA GLY A 85 -0.99 18.40 3.43
C GLY A 85 -1.18 17.37 2.32
N PHE A 86 -1.41 17.84 1.10
CA PHE A 86 -1.70 16.99 -0.05
C PHE A 86 -0.77 17.28 -1.23
N THR A 87 -0.54 16.24 -2.03
CA THR A 87 0.18 16.31 -3.29
C THR A 87 -0.56 15.51 -4.36
N GLU A 88 -0.16 15.75 -5.60
CA GLU A 88 -0.71 15.06 -6.74
C GLU A 88 0.08 13.79 -7.05
N LYS A 89 -0.62 12.66 -7.21
CA LYS A 89 -0.03 11.40 -7.68
C LYS A 89 -0.92 10.78 -8.74
N THR A 90 -0.30 10.05 -9.67
CA THR A 90 -1.03 9.18 -10.61
C THR A 90 -0.84 7.73 -10.21
N ILE A 91 -1.95 7.04 -9.96
CA ILE A 91 -1.94 5.63 -9.57
C ILE A 91 -3.13 4.90 -10.19
N LEU A 92 -2.94 3.65 -10.62
CA LEU A 92 -3.96 2.87 -11.33
C LEU A 92 -4.58 3.60 -12.53
N ARG A 93 -3.73 4.38 -13.24
CA ARG A 93 -4.11 5.27 -14.36
C ARG A 93 -5.10 6.38 -13.99
N LYS A 94 -5.25 6.69 -12.70
CA LYS A 94 -6.08 7.78 -12.20
C LYS A 94 -5.23 8.82 -11.48
N LYS A 95 -5.54 10.08 -11.74
CA LYS A 95 -4.97 11.23 -11.06
C LYS A 95 -5.63 11.40 -9.69
N VAL A 96 -4.84 11.55 -8.64
CA VAL A 96 -5.27 11.74 -7.26
C VAL A 96 -4.66 13.05 -6.76
N SER A 97 -5.49 14.06 -6.54
CA SER A 97 -5.08 15.38 -6.04
C SER A 97 -4.92 15.45 -4.53
N TRP A 98 -5.42 14.45 -3.81
CA TRP A 98 -5.43 14.37 -2.35
C TRP A 98 -4.45 13.32 -1.81
N ALA A 99 -3.38 12.98 -2.54
CA ALA A 99 -2.40 12.03 -2.01
C ALA A 99 -1.70 12.66 -0.79
N PRO A 100 -1.71 12.01 0.39
CA PRO A 100 -1.16 12.63 1.59
C PRO A 100 0.35 12.80 1.49
N THR A 101 0.87 13.92 1.99
CA THR A 101 2.32 14.12 2.14
C THR A 101 2.84 13.47 3.42
N ALA A 102 4.17 13.35 3.55
CA ALA A 102 4.79 12.87 4.78
C ALA A 102 4.42 13.74 6.01
N ALA A 103 4.26 15.05 5.84
CA ALA A 103 3.84 15.95 6.92
C ALA A 103 2.41 15.65 7.36
N PHE A 104 1.51 15.43 6.40
CA PHE A 104 0.12 15.05 6.66
C PHE A 104 0.02 13.71 7.38
N LEU A 105 0.75 12.69 6.91
CA LEU A 105 0.74 11.35 7.55
C LEU A 105 1.19 11.42 9.02
N LYS A 106 2.19 12.26 9.34
CA LYS A 106 2.60 12.51 10.73
C LYS A 106 1.50 13.16 11.55
N LEU A 107 0.81 14.15 10.98
CA LEU A 107 -0.30 14.83 11.63
C LEU A 107 -1.45 13.86 11.93
N THR A 108 -1.90 13.11 10.93
CA THR A 108 -3.01 12.14 11.11
C THR A 108 -2.65 11.03 12.07
N SER A 109 -1.40 10.59 12.10
CA SER A 109 -0.91 9.65 13.12
C SER A 109 -0.99 10.24 14.52
N LYS A 110 -0.66 11.53 14.70
CA LYS A 110 -0.78 12.21 16.00
C LYS A 110 -2.25 12.36 16.42
N LEU A 111 -3.13 12.69 15.48
CA LEU A 111 -4.55 12.96 15.75
C LEU A 111 -5.38 11.70 16.01
N PHE A 112 -5.11 10.62 15.27
CA PHE A 112 -6.04 9.49 15.19
C PHE A 112 -5.43 8.14 15.59
N SER A 113 -4.22 8.10 16.14
CA SER A 113 -3.55 6.84 16.45
C SER A 113 -4.36 5.95 17.39
N ASP A 114 -4.99 6.51 18.41
CA ASP A 114 -5.77 5.73 19.37
C ASP A 114 -6.99 5.05 18.73
N TYR A 115 -7.76 5.78 17.91
CA TYR A 115 -8.88 5.19 17.16
C TYR A 115 -8.39 4.13 16.15
N LEU A 116 -7.26 4.37 15.48
CA LEU A 116 -6.72 3.41 14.52
C LEU A 116 -6.28 2.10 15.19
N LYS A 117 -5.75 2.12 16.43
CA LYS A 117 -5.43 0.88 17.18
C LYS A 117 -6.66 0.01 17.36
N LEU A 118 -7.82 0.64 17.62
CA LEU A 118 -9.07 -0.07 17.89
C LEU A 118 -9.65 -0.70 16.61
N ILE A 119 -9.48 -0.04 15.46
CA ILE A 119 -10.11 -0.45 14.20
C ILE A 119 -9.22 -1.41 13.39
N VAL A 120 -7.90 -1.30 13.53
CA VAL A 120 -6.92 -2.08 12.77
C VAL A 120 -6.50 -3.32 13.58
N VAL A 121 -7.33 -4.38 13.58
CA VAL A 121 -7.13 -5.64 14.35
C VAL A 121 -6.60 -6.78 13.42
N PRO A 122 -5.93 -7.84 13.94
CA PRO A 122 -4.48 -8.02 14.02
C PRO A 122 -3.96 -9.07 13.00
N ASN A 123 -3.19 -8.60 12.03
CA ASN A 123 -2.10 -9.30 11.31
C ASN A 123 -1.15 -8.25 10.71
N SER A 124 -1.65 -7.03 10.55
CA SER A 124 -0.91 -5.79 10.45
C SER A 124 -0.66 -5.22 11.84
N THR A 125 0.57 -5.30 12.37
CA THR A 125 0.94 -4.57 13.59
C THR A 125 0.85 -3.07 13.32
N PHE A 126 -0.28 -2.45 13.67
CA PHE A 126 -0.36 -1.00 13.82
C PHE A 126 0.46 -0.63 15.07
N ASN A 127 1.46 0.25 14.92
CA ASN A 127 2.22 0.76 16.05
C ASN A 127 2.01 2.29 16.11
N PRO A 128 1.35 2.82 17.15
CA PRO A 128 1.05 4.25 17.25
C PRO A 128 2.28 5.15 17.32
N ASP A 129 3.34 4.68 17.97
CA ASP A 129 4.60 5.40 18.14
C ASP A 129 5.44 5.36 16.86
N LYS A 130 5.04 4.51 15.90
CA LYS A 130 5.66 4.35 14.58
C LYS A 130 4.69 4.64 13.42
N GLY A 131 3.45 5.07 13.71
CA GLY A 131 2.39 5.27 12.72
C GLY A 131 1.94 4.02 11.94
N HIS A 132 1.08 4.27 10.95
CA HIS A 132 0.35 3.37 10.06
C HIS A 132 1.07 2.05 9.70
N ILE A 133 0.31 0.96 9.48
CA ILE A 133 0.79 -0.39 9.08
C ILE A 133 2.07 -0.30 8.18
N GLY A 134 3.28 -0.38 8.75
CA GLY A 134 4.53 -0.18 7.99
C GLY A 134 5.32 1.10 8.28
N ASP A 135 6.08 1.59 7.29
CA ASP A 135 6.79 2.88 7.41
C ASP A 135 5.76 4.03 7.38
N PRO A 136 5.72 4.89 8.41
CA PRO A 136 4.68 5.91 8.60
C PRO A 136 4.61 6.94 7.47
N LEU A 137 5.63 7.03 6.62
CA LEU A 137 5.75 8.03 5.56
C LEU A 137 5.71 7.40 4.16
N GLU A 138 5.33 6.13 4.07
CA GLU A 138 5.21 5.49 2.77
C GLU A 138 4.28 6.27 1.86
N SER A 139 4.67 6.35 0.60
CA SER A 139 3.93 7.08 -0.42
C SER A 139 2.67 6.33 -0.83
N LEU A 140 1.67 7.07 -1.34
CA LEU A 140 0.42 6.48 -1.85
C LEU A 140 0.65 5.31 -2.85
N PRO A 141 1.60 5.40 -3.80
CA PRO A 141 1.98 4.25 -4.64
C PRO A 141 2.40 3.03 -3.85
N HIS A 142 3.32 3.18 -2.90
CA HIS A 142 3.79 2.04 -2.10
C HIS A 142 2.62 1.42 -1.33
N ARG A 143 1.87 2.25 -0.60
CA ARG A 143 0.76 1.79 0.24
C ARG A 143 -0.30 1.03 -0.55
N THR A 144 -0.66 1.55 -1.72
CA THR A 144 -1.64 0.90 -2.60
C THR A 144 -1.15 -0.44 -3.10
N ALA A 145 0.13 -0.54 -3.50
CA ALA A 145 0.70 -1.78 -3.96
C ALA A 145 0.76 -2.84 -2.85
N THR A 146 1.14 -2.45 -1.64
CA THR A 146 1.20 -3.32 -0.45
C THR A 146 -0.18 -3.88 -0.11
N GLU A 147 -1.20 -3.01 0.01
CA GLU A 147 -2.58 -3.44 0.26
C GLU A 147 -3.14 -4.28 -0.89
N GLN A 148 -2.68 -4.02 -2.13
CA GLN A 148 -3.05 -4.85 -3.26
C GLN A 148 -2.42 -6.24 -3.22
N ALA A 149 -1.14 -6.34 -2.88
CA ALA A 149 -0.45 -7.60 -2.75
C ALA A 149 -1.02 -8.44 -1.59
N VAL A 150 -1.29 -7.82 -0.43
CA VAL A 150 -1.96 -8.48 0.70
C VAL A 150 -3.33 -9.00 0.28
N SER A 151 -4.14 -8.16 -0.38
CA SER A 151 -5.46 -8.59 -0.86
C SER A 151 -5.39 -9.75 -1.86
N TRP A 152 -4.33 -9.81 -2.65
CA TRP A 152 -4.09 -10.92 -3.58
C TRP A 152 -3.76 -12.22 -2.83
N LEU A 153 -2.82 -12.18 -1.88
CA LEU A 153 -2.43 -13.34 -1.05
C LEU A 153 -3.61 -13.90 -0.26
N GLU A 154 -4.41 -13.04 0.36
CA GLU A 154 -5.59 -13.47 1.12
C GLU A 154 -6.64 -14.15 0.25
N ALA A 155 -6.89 -13.62 -0.96
CA ALA A 155 -7.83 -14.21 -1.91
C ALA A 155 -7.41 -15.61 -2.36
N ALA A 156 -6.10 -15.86 -2.44
CA ALA A 156 -5.55 -17.19 -2.70
C ALA A 156 -5.54 -18.11 -1.46
N GLY A 157 -5.97 -17.62 -0.30
CA GLY A 157 -5.91 -18.35 0.96
C GLY A 157 -4.49 -18.51 1.52
N CYS A 158 -3.54 -17.72 1.04
CA CYS A 158 -2.15 -17.72 1.50
C CYS A 158 -2.01 -16.87 2.77
N PRO A 159 -1.60 -17.46 3.90
CA PRO A 159 -1.04 -16.71 5.02
C PRO A 159 0.02 -15.71 4.56
N TRP A 160 0.11 -14.58 5.24
CA TRP A 160 1.09 -13.55 4.93
C TRP A 160 1.58 -12.86 6.21
N LYS A 161 2.75 -12.23 6.10
CA LYS A 161 3.34 -11.39 7.14
C LYS A 161 3.87 -10.10 6.53
N LEU A 162 3.49 -8.95 7.08
CA LEU A 162 4.05 -7.66 6.70
C LEU A 162 5.40 -7.43 7.38
N TYR A 163 6.34 -6.86 6.65
CA TYR A 163 7.70 -6.54 7.06
C TYR A 163 8.39 -7.68 7.83
N PRO A 164 8.50 -8.87 7.21
CA PRO A 164 9.12 -10.06 7.81
C PRO A 164 10.57 -9.80 8.23
N GLY A 165 10.82 -9.74 9.55
CA GLY A 165 12.17 -9.64 10.11
C GLY A 165 12.29 -8.54 11.18
N GLN A 166 13.53 -8.21 11.54
CA GLN A 166 13.81 -7.21 12.58
C GLN A 166 13.80 -5.79 12.00
N PRO A 167 13.23 -4.80 12.72
CA PRO A 167 13.36 -3.39 12.36
C PRO A 167 14.83 -2.97 12.20
N GLY A 168 15.13 -2.10 11.23
CA GLY A 168 16.49 -1.63 10.96
C GLY A 168 17.33 -2.55 10.05
N HIS A 169 16.84 -3.75 9.73
CA HIS A 169 17.50 -4.68 8.81
C HIS A 169 16.78 -4.74 7.45
N PRO A 170 17.48 -5.10 6.36
CA PRO A 170 16.84 -5.42 5.09
C PRO A 170 15.78 -6.52 5.27
N ARG A 171 14.59 -6.24 4.78
CA ARG A 171 13.44 -7.15 4.77
C ARG A 171 12.55 -6.83 3.58
N ALA A 172 11.82 -7.82 3.08
CA ALA A 172 10.75 -7.60 2.13
C ALA A 172 9.61 -6.79 2.78
N ASP A 173 8.71 -6.27 1.96
CA ASP A 173 7.52 -5.59 2.47
C ASP A 173 6.46 -6.60 2.90
N ILE A 174 6.32 -7.72 2.17
CA ILE A 174 5.38 -8.81 2.51
C ILE A 174 6.07 -10.17 2.29
N HIS A 175 5.82 -11.12 3.18
CA HIS A 175 6.12 -12.54 2.96
C HIS A 175 4.80 -13.31 2.84
N GLY A 176 4.58 -13.99 1.72
CA GLY A 176 3.50 -14.96 1.56
C GLY A 176 3.96 -16.38 1.92
N SER A 177 3.12 -17.15 2.63
CA SER A 177 3.41 -18.53 3.00
C SER A 177 2.26 -19.43 2.53
N PRO A 178 2.37 -20.12 1.38
CA PRO A 178 1.30 -20.97 0.86
C PRO A 178 1.03 -22.16 1.80
N ARG A 179 -0.22 -22.60 1.87
CA ARG A 179 -0.65 -23.68 2.78
C ARG A 179 -0.29 -25.09 2.30
N SER A 180 0.01 -25.26 1.01
CA SER A 180 0.39 -26.55 0.44
C SER A 180 1.28 -26.37 -0.80
N SER A 181 2.16 -27.35 -1.04
CA SER A 181 3.01 -27.41 -2.24
C SER A 181 2.22 -27.49 -3.55
N ALA A 182 0.95 -27.92 -3.52
CA ALA A 182 0.07 -27.94 -4.69
C ALA A 182 -0.40 -26.54 -5.14
N GLN A 183 -0.13 -25.49 -4.34
CA GLN A 183 -0.46 -24.09 -4.63
C GLN A 183 0.79 -23.22 -4.87
N LEU A 184 1.92 -23.86 -5.20
CA LEU A 184 3.16 -23.18 -5.61
C LEU A 184 2.95 -22.36 -6.90
N ASP A 185 2.40 -21.15 -6.76
CA ASP A 185 2.49 -20.10 -7.77
C ASP A 185 3.75 -19.28 -7.45
N THR A 186 4.71 -19.24 -8.38
CA THR A 186 5.96 -18.48 -8.24
C THR A 186 5.76 -17.00 -7.96
N LYS A 187 4.54 -16.48 -8.14
CA LYS A 187 4.18 -15.10 -7.84
C LYS A 187 3.70 -14.90 -6.39
N MET A 188 3.17 -15.95 -5.76
CA MET A 188 2.42 -15.92 -4.49
C MET A 188 3.15 -16.63 -3.35
N ASP A 189 4.00 -17.60 -3.68
CA ASP A 189 4.99 -18.20 -2.78
C ASP A 189 6.28 -17.39 -2.84
N ALA A 190 6.17 -16.11 -2.48
CA ALA A 190 7.26 -15.18 -2.67
C ALA A 190 7.38 -14.19 -1.52
N GLU A 191 8.62 -13.76 -1.31
CA GLU A 191 8.85 -12.46 -0.73
C GLU A 191 8.45 -11.40 -1.75
N ILE A 192 7.60 -10.45 -1.33
CA ILE A 192 7.09 -9.38 -2.18
C ILE A 192 7.74 -8.08 -1.76
N GLU A 193 8.36 -7.42 -2.72
CA GLU A 193 8.95 -6.08 -2.57
C GLU A 193 8.16 -5.07 -3.41
N VAL A 194 7.80 -3.95 -2.80
CA VAL A 194 7.10 -2.86 -3.44
C VAL A 194 8.07 -1.71 -3.69
N ILE A 195 8.26 -1.42 -4.97
CA ILE A 195 9.12 -0.35 -5.43
C ILE A 195 8.26 0.83 -5.90
N SER A 196 8.17 1.86 -5.05
CA SER A 196 7.67 3.17 -5.47
C SER A 196 8.75 3.95 -6.22
N ASP A 197 8.35 4.83 -7.14
CA ASP A 197 9.25 5.60 -8.00
C ASP A 197 10.00 6.66 -7.17
N HIS A 198 11.06 6.22 -6.50
CA HIS A 198 12.04 7.06 -5.84
C HIS A 198 13.39 6.81 -6.51
N ASN A 199 14.13 7.87 -6.85
CA ASN A 199 15.40 7.76 -7.58
C ASN A 199 16.56 7.11 -6.77
N ASN A 200 16.28 6.52 -5.60
CA ASN A 200 17.26 5.82 -4.79
C ASN A 200 17.51 4.39 -5.33
N MET A 201 18.30 4.30 -6.40
CA MET A 201 18.68 3.03 -7.02
C MET A 201 19.61 2.19 -6.14
N GLU A 202 20.38 2.81 -5.24
CA GLU A 202 21.22 2.10 -4.26
C GLU A 202 20.38 1.24 -3.32
N MET A 203 19.22 1.74 -2.89
CA MET A 203 18.28 0.97 -2.08
C MET A 203 17.76 -0.27 -2.84
N TYR A 204 17.53 -0.17 -4.15
CA TYR A 204 17.10 -1.30 -4.97
C TYR A 204 18.20 -2.36 -5.07
N ALA A 205 19.46 -1.95 -5.29
CA ALA A 205 20.60 -2.86 -5.24
C ALA A 205 20.71 -3.58 -3.89
N LYS A 206 20.56 -2.85 -2.78
CA LYS A 206 20.59 -3.44 -1.43
C LYS A 206 19.47 -4.46 -1.21
N LYS A 207 18.24 -4.13 -1.61
CA LYS A 207 17.09 -5.05 -1.52
C LYS A 207 17.32 -6.28 -2.40
N TYR A 208 17.77 -6.09 -3.64
CA TYR A 208 18.11 -7.20 -4.55
C TYR A 208 19.15 -8.13 -3.95
N ALA A 209 20.24 -7.58 -3.43
CA ALA A 209 21.30 -8.37 -2.82
C ALA A 209 20.75 -9.24 -1.65
N MET A 210 19.90 -8.69 -0.80
CA MET A 210 19.22 -9.46 0.25
C MET A 210 18.36 -10.60 -0.33
N PHE A 211 17.60 -10.36 -1.41
CA PHE A 211 16.79 -11.41 -2.03
C PHE A 211 17.63 -12.58 -2.56
N THR A 212 18.86 -12.32 -3.02
CA THR A 212 19.76 -13.39 -3.47
C THR A 212 20.22 -14.34 -2.35
N GLU A 213 20.10 -13.93 -1.09
CA GLU A 213 20.46 -14.76 0.08
C GLU A 213 19.28 -15.56 0.64
N ARG A 214 18.05 -15.26 0.22
CA ARG A 214 16.85 -15.95 0.70
C ARG A 214 16.49 -17.12 -0.21
N SER A 215 16.12 -18.24 0.39
CA SER A 215 15.50 -19.35 -0.33
C SER A 215 14.04 -19.03 -0.63
N GLY A 216 13.61 -19.12 -1.89
CA GLY A 216 12.24 -18.90 -2.31
C GLY A 216 12.15 -17.98 -3.53
N ASN A 217 10.95 -17.83 -4.10
CA ASN A 217 10.76 -16.88 -5.19
C ASN A 217 10.63 -15.45 -4.64
N SER A 218 10.87 -14.47 -5.50
CA SER A 218 10.72 -13.05 -5.21
C SER A 218 9.83 -12.36 -6.25
N THR A 219 8.84 -11.60 -5.79
CA THR A 219 7.95 -10.81 -6.63
C THR A 219 8.20 -9.33 -6.38
N TRP A 220 8.57 -8.58 -7.41
CA TRP A 220 8.81 -7.15 -7.32
C TRP A 220 7.66 -6.37 -7.99
N ILE A 221 6.98 -5.52 -7.22
CA ILE A 221 5.87 -4.71 -7.69
C ILE A 221 6.34 -3.27 -7.84
N PHE A 222 6.43 -2.80 -9.09
CA PHE A 222 6.85 -1.45 -9.42
C PHE A 222 5.66 -0.51 -9.59
N GLN A 223 5.85 0.78 -9.28
CA GLN A 223 4.84 1.80 -9.55
C GLN A 223 4.36 1.79 -11.01
N ASN A 224 5.30 1.65 -11.96
CA ASN A 224 5.04 1.61 -13.39
C ASN A 224 6.14 0.83 -14.13
N ARG A 225 5.93 0.59 -15.43
CA ARG A 225 6.88 -0.14 -16.29
C ARG A 225 8.20 0.58 -16.52
N GLU A 226 8.21 1.91 -16.44
CA GLU A 226 9.44 2.69 -16.57
C GLU A 226 10.36 2.47 -15.37
N ALA A 227 9.82 2.51 -14.15
CA ALA A 227 10.54 2.18 -12.92
C ALA A 227 11.10 0.75 -12.96
N ALA A 228 10.28 -0.22 -13.40
CA ALA A 228 10.72 -1.61 -13.57
C ALA A 228 11.92 -1.73 -14.54
N GLY A 229 11.82 -1.11 -15.72
CA GLY A 229 12.92 -1.17 -16.70
C GLY A 229 14.16 -0.41 -16.24
N LYS A 230 14.02 0.73 -15.55
CA LYS A 230 15.16 1.45 -14.95
C LYS A 230 15.88 0.60 -13.90
N ALA A 231 15.13 -0.08 -13.04
CA ALA A 231 15.69 -0.97 -12.03
C ALA A 231 16.44 -2.16 -12.68
N ILE A 232 15.86 -2.77 -13.73
CA ILE A 232 16.53 -3.85 -14.48
C ILE A 232 17.83 -3.37 -15.12
N ASN A 233 17.82 -2.21 -15.81
CA ASN A 233 19.04 -1.65 -16.41
C ASN A 233 20.09 -1.41 -15.32
N PHE A 234 19.70 -0.76 -14.23
CA PHE A 234 20.60 -0.42 -13.14
C PHE A 234 21.24 -1.66 -12.50
N LEU A 235 20.43 -2.68 -12.18
CA LEU A 235 20.94 -3.91 -11.60
C LEU A 235 21.82 -4.69 -12.57
N SER A 236 21.49 -4.67 -13.87
CA SER A 236 22.25 -5.41 -14.89
C SER A 236 23.55 -4.73 -15.33
N GLU A 237 23.64 -3.40 -15.20
CA GLU A 237 24.82 -2.60 -15.55
C GLU A 237 25.69 -2.29 -14.33
N GLY A 238 25.10 -2.31 -13.13
CA GLY A 238 25.72 -1.90 -11.88
C GLY A 238 26.60 -2.97 -11.25
N ASN A 239 27.72 -2.53 -10.69
CA ASN A 239 28.48 -3.34 -9.75
C ASN A 239 27.75 -3.31 -8.39
N ILE A 240 27.13 -4.42 -7.98
CA ILE A 240 26.39 -4.54 -6.70
C ILE A 240 27.39 -4.83 -5.54
N SER A 241 28.68 -4.55 -5.75
CA SER A 241 29.73 -4.69 -4.74
C SER A 241 29.50 -3.76 -3.54
N GLY A 242 29.59 -4.31 -2.33
CA GLY A 242 29.55 -3.54 -1.09
C GLY A 242 28.18 -3.45 -0.41
N TYR A 243 27.12 -3.98 -1.02
CA TYR A 243 25.80 -4.06 -0.38
C TYR A 243 25.60 -5.32 0.48
N LEU A 244 26.47 -6.32 0.30
CA LEU A 244 26.65 -7.46 1.19
C LEU A 244 28.13 -7.51 1.57
N ASP A 245 28.43 -7.79 2.84
CA ASP A 245 29.80 -7.91 3.32
C ASP A 245 30.55 -8.94 2.44
N ASN A 246 31.49 -8.43 1.63
CA ASN A 246 32.38 -9.20 0.77
C ASN A 246 31.74 -10.03 -0.36
N ARG A 247 30.54 -9.69 -0.86
CA ARG A 247 29.93 -10.37 -2.03
C ARG A 247 29.37 -9.40 -3.06
N ASN A 248 29.39 -9.84 -4.32
CA ASN A 248 28.81 -9.14 -5.46
C ASN A 248 27.82 -10.10 -6.15
N PRO A 249 26.54 -10.14 -5.71
CA PRO A 249 25.58 -11.05 -6.30
C PRO A 249 25.38 -10.65 -7.77
N PRO A 250 25.54 -11.59 -8.71
CA PRO A 250 25.45 -11.25 -10.11
C PRO A 250 23.99 -10.94 -10.45
N CYS A 251 23.78 -9.91 -11.27
CA CYS A 251 22.52 -9.63 -11.91
C CYS A 251 22.82 -9.46 -13.40
N ASN A 252 22.72 -10.55 -14.15
CA ASN A 252 22.87 -10.53 -15.60
C ASN A 252 21.56 -11.01 -16.20
N ILE A 253 20.76 -10.07 -16.67
CA ILE A 253 19.45 -10.34 -17.26
C ILE A 253 19.59 -10.35 -18.79
N ASP A 254 19.05 -11.37 -19.45
CA ASP A 254 19.02 -11.47 -20.91
C ASP A 254 18.29 -10.26 -21.50
N ASN A 255 18.90 -9.56 -22.46
CA ASN A 255 18.36 -8.33 -23.07
C ASN A 255 18.06 -7.19 -22.08
N ALA A 256 18.80 -7.09 -20.97
CA ALA A 256 18.60 -6.07 -19.94
C ALA A 256 18.85 -4.62 -20.37
N HIS A 257 19.48 -4.35 -21.52
CA HIS A 257 19.64 -2.98 -22.03
C HIS A 257 18.33 -2.47 -22.62
N VAL A 258 17.35 -2.26 -21.74
CA VAL A 258 16.00 -1.82 -22.08
C VAL A 258 16.07 -0.37 -22.56
N ARG A 259 16.22 -0.17 -23.88
CA ARG A 259 16.24 1.16 -24.50
C ARG A 259 14.84 1.76 -24.49
N ASN A 260 14.64 2.88 -23.80
CA ASN A 260 13.32 3.46 -23.51
C ASN A 260 12.45 2.54 -22.60
N PRO A 261 12.77 2.44 -21.30
CA PRO A 261 12.07 1.57 -20.33
C PRO A 261 10.54 1.63 -20.39
N LYS A 262 9.98 2.81 -20.62
CA LYS A 262 8.53 3.04 -20.74
C LYS A 262 7.83 2.24 -21.85
N ASN A 263 8.57 1.77 -22.87
CA ASN A 263 8.01 1.06 -24.02
C ASN A 263 7.87 -0.45 -23.79
N TYR A 264 8.46 -0.99 -22.73
CA TYR A 264 8.47 -2.42 -22.50
C TYR A 264 7.23 -2.84 -21.71
N ALA A 265 6.53 -3.83 -22.23
CA ALA A 265 5.46 -4.48 -21.48
C ALA A 265 6.08 -5.34 -20.36
N ILE A 266 5.41 -5.38 -19.21
CA ILE A 266 5.82 -6.24 -18.08
C ILE A 266 5.94 -7.71 -18.49
N LYS A 267 5.07 -8.19 -19.38
CA LYS A 267 5.16 -9.54 -19.96
C LYS A 267 6.51 -9.78 -20.67
N THR A 268 7.03 -8.77 -21.37
CA THR A 268 8.32 -8.84 -22.05
C THR A 268 9.47 -8.91 -21.05
N LEU A 269 9.44 -8.08 -20.01
CA LEU A 269 10.47 -8.07 -18.97
C LEU A 269 10.47 -9.39 -18.17
N ASN A 270 9.30 -9.94 -17.81
CA ASN A 270 9.21 -11.26 -17.20
C ASN A 270 9.73 -12.39 -18.09
N ARG A 271 9.56 -12.29 -19.42
CA ARG A 271 10.15 -13.25 -20.36
C ARG A 271 11.68 -13.22 -20.29
N TYR A 272 12.28 -12.03 -20.19
CA TYR A 272 13.72 -11.88 -20.03
C TYR A 272 14.22 -12.48 -18.72
N LEU A 273 13.55 -12.21 -17.60
CA LEU A 273 13.87 -12.82 -16.31
C LEU A 273 13.79 -14.35 -16.37
N LYS A 274 12.72 -14.89 -16.98
CA LYS A 274 12.58 -16.34 -17.17
C LYS A 274 13.72 -16.94 -18.01
N GLN A 275 14.02 -16.34 -19.16
CA GLN A 275 15.12 -16.79 -20.03
C GLN A 275 16.48 -16.72 -19.32
N SER A 276 16.67 -15.73 -18.45
CA SER A 276 17.90 -15.55 -17.67
C SER A 276 18.12 -16.68 -16.68
N ARG A 277 17.05 -17.29 -16.14
CA ARG A 277 17.14 -18.44 -15.24
C ARG A 277 17.37 -19.78 -15.96
N GLU A 278 17.02 -19.85 -17.24
CA GLU A 278 17.14 -21.07 -18.06
C GLU A 278 18.52 -21.21 -18.73
N LYS A 279 19.36 -20.17 -18.67
CA LYS A 279 20.62 -20.07 -19.41
C LYS A 279 21.81 -19.83 -18.47
N PRO A 280 22.82 -20.71 -18.41
CA PRO A 280 23.93 -20.61 -17.46
C PRO A 280 24.75 -19.32 -17.51
N GLN A 281 24.78 -18.63 -18.65
CA GLN A 281 25.50 -17.36 -18.84
C GLN A 281 24.79 -16.14 -18.24
N TYR A 282 23.52 -16.29 -17.88
CA TYR A 282 22.71 -15.27 -17.22
C TYR A 282 22.39 -15.72 -15.79
N THR A 283 22.17 -14.78 -14.88
CA THR A 283 21.89 -15.10 -13.47
C THR A 283 21.19 -13.93 -12.80
N CYS A 284 20.06 -14.20 -12.17
CA CYS A 284 19.26 -13.19 -11.48
C CYS A 284 18.48 -13.83 -10.31
N PRO A 285 19.18 -14.34 -9.28
CA PRO A 285 18.56 -15.14 -8.22
C PRO A 285 17.71 -14.36 -7.21
N GLY A 286 17.67 -13.02 -7.30
CA GLY A 286 16.91 -12.15 -6.38
C GLY A 286 15.71 -11.42 -7.00
N MET A 287 15.34 -11.78 -8.24
CA MET A 287 14.20 -11.19 -8.94
C MET A 287 13.54 -12.21 -9.88
N ASP A 288 12.56 -12.94 -9.38
CA ASP A 288 11.94 -14.03 -10.13
C ASP A 288 10.79 -13.57 -11.02
N TYR A 289 9.99 -12.65 -10.49
CA TYR A 289 8.83 -12.10 -11.16
C TYR A 289 8.70 -10.61 -10.88
N ILE A 290 8.26 -9.86 -11.89
CA ILE A 290 7.96 -8.44 -11.75
C ILE A 290 6.52 -8.14 -12.17
N GLN A 291 5.93 -7.14 -11.53
CA GLN A 291 4.61 -6.63 -11.87
C GLN A 291 4.55 -5.12 -11.66
N THR A 292 3.51 -4.48 -12.18
CA THR A 292 3.18 -3.10 -11.79
C THR A 292 1.99 -3.05 -10.86
N ILE A 293 1.85 -1.99 -10.08
CA ILE A 293 0.63 -1.75 -9.26
C ILE A 293 -0.64 -1.91 -10.12
N THR A 294 -0.64 -1.30 -11.32
CA THR A 294 -1.77 -1.42 -12.25
C THR A 294 -1.96 -2.86 -12.73
N GLY A 295 -0.88 -3.57 -13.03
CA GLY A 295 -0.94 -4.97 -13.46
C GLY A 295 -1.44 -5.91 -12.36
N VAL A 296 -1.07 -5.70 -11.09
CA VAL A 296 -1.65 -6.44 -9.96
C VAL A 296 -3.15 -6.21 -9.91
N HIS A 297 -3.58 -4.94 -9.94
CA HIS A 297 -4.99 -4.57 -9.91
C HIS A 297 -5.81 -5.18 -11.05
N GLU A 298 -5.32 -5.10 -12.29
CA GLU A 298 -6.02 -5.59 -13.49
C GLU A 298 -6.00 -7.13 -13.62
N SER A 299 -5.00 -7.81 -13.02
CA SER A 299 -4.88 -9.27 -13.09
C SER A 299 -5.86 -10.04 -12.20
N ARG A 300 -6.67 -9.32 -11.41
CA ARG A 300 -7.64 -9.93 -10.49
C ARG A 300 -8.93 -10.28 -11.22
N SER A 301 -9.39 -11.53 -11.07
CA SER A 301 -10.80 -11.83 -11.32
C SER A 301 -11.66 -11.12 -10.28
N GLN A 302 -12.78 -10.54 -10.68
CA GLN A 302 -13.70 -9.82 -9.78
C GLN A 302 -14.20 -10.70 -8.63
N ASP A 303 -14.24 -12.02 -8.83
CA ASP A 303 -14.72 -13.02 -7.86
C ASP A 303 -13.76 -13.30 -6.68
N LEU A 304 -12.52 -12.80 -6.76
CA LEU A 304 -11.46 -13.02 -5.76
C LEU A 304 -11.10 -11.74 -4.99
N ILE A 305 -11.92 -10.69 -5.06
CA ILE A 305 -11.62 -9.44 -4.37
C ILE A 305 -11.84 -9.61 -2.85
N ARG A 306 -10.78 -9.43 -2.06
CA ARG A 306 -10.84 -9.29 -0.60
C ARG A 306 -11.92 -8.28 -0.21
N LEU A 307 -12.82 -8.69 0.67
CA LEU A 307 -13.57 -7.75 1.50
C LEU A 307 -12.62 -7.23 2.58
N PRO A 308 -12.48 -5.89 2.76
CA PRO A 308 -11.76 -5.31 3.90
C PRO A 308 -12.03 -6.06 5.20
N VAL A 309 -11.01 -6.27 6.04
CA VAL A 309 -11.21 -6.93 7.34
C VAL A 309 -11.95 -6.05 8.34
N SER A 310 -11.91 -4.73 8.10
CA SER A 310 -12.66 -3.71 8.85
C SER A 310 -13.34 -2.78 7.86
N PHE A 311 -14.60 -2.46 8.10
CA PHE A 311 -15.36 -1.48 7.35
C PHE A 311 -15.87 -0.38 8.26
N TRP A 312 -15.75 0.85 7.81
CA TRP A 312 -16.52 1.97 8.34
C TRP A 312 -17.86 2.06 7.61
N ARG A 313 -18.95 1.85 8.34
CA ARG A 313 -20.32 2.00 7.83
C ARG A 313 -20.80 3.41 8.09
N THR A 314 -20.92 4.24 7.05
CA THR A 314 -21.29 5.65 7.26
C THR A 314 -22.76 5.83 7.62
N ASP A 315 -23.63 4.88 7.29
CA ASP A 315 -25.05 4.88 7.62
C ASP A 315 -25.33 4.65 9.11
N THR A 316 -24.59 3.73 9.73
CA THR A 316 -24.77 3.36 11.14
C THR A 316 -23.72 3.94 12.07
N ASP A 317 -22.61 4.46 11.52
CA ASP A 317 -21.43 4.88 12.28
C ASP A 317 -20.77 3.75 13.07
N GLU A 318 -20.85 2.53 12.53
CA GLU A 318 -20.28 1.34 13.13
C GLU A 318 -19.07 0.86 12.34
N VAL A 319 -18.16 0.22 13.06
CA VAL A 319 -17.03 -0.53 12.50
C VAL A 319 -17.44 -2.00 12.39
N GLU A 320 -17.64 -2.46 11.16
CA GLU A 320 -17.89 -3.88 10.87
C GLU A 320 -16.56 -4.62 10.70
N PHE A 321 -16.32 -5.63 11.53
CA PHE A 321 -15.18 -6.54 11.41
C PHE A 321 -15.60 -7.83 10.71
N ILE A 322 -14.83 -8.23 9.71
CA ILE A 322 -15.03 -9.49 8.99
C ILE A 322 -13.86 -10.42 9.31
N THR A 323 -14.16 -11.52 9.98
CA THR A 323 -13.15 -12.54 10.28
C THR A 323 -12.85 -13.39 9.04
N ARG A 324 -11.76 -14.18 9.10
CA ARG A 324 -11.43 -15.18 8.06
C ARG A 324 -12.54 -16.22 7.84
N SER A 325 -13.37 -16.50 8.85
CA SER A 325 -14.54 -17.38 8.74
C SER A 325 -15.77 -16.67 8.15
N LYS A 326 -15.62 -15.42 7.65
CA LYS A 326 -16.69 -14.54 7.19
C LYS A 326 -17.73 -14.21 8.27
N THR A 327 -17.39 -14.42 9.54
CA THR A 327 -18.22 -13.95 10.66
C THR A 327 -18.12 -12.44 10.71
N ARG A 328 -19.26 -11.78 10.92
CA ARG A 328 -19.37 -10.33 10.98
C ARG A 328 -19.72 -9.92 12.39
N SER A 329 -19.02 -8.93 12.92
CA SER A 329 -19.41 -8.19 14.12
C SER A 329 -19.38 -6.71 13.79
N SER A 330 -20.28 -5.94 14.40
CA SER A 330 -20.37 -4.49 14.21
C SER A 330 -20.33 -3.83 15.58
N LEU A 331 -19.47 -2.84 15.76
CA LEU A 331 -19.31 -2.11 17.02
C LEU A 331 -19.14 -0.62 16.73
N THR A 332 -19.70 0.25 17.56
CA THR A 332 -19.35 1.67 17.55
C THR A 332 -17.94 1.89 18.10
N LEU A 333 -17.34 3.05 17.85
CA LEU A 333 -16.05 3.40 18.47
C LEU A 333 -16.12 3.42 20.00
N GLU A 334 -17.21 3.92 20.58
CA GLU A 334 -17.42 3.91 22.04
C GLU A 334 -17.46 2.48 22.61
N GLN A 335 -18.02 1.53 21.85
CA GLN A 335 -18.06 0.13 22.27
C GLN A 335 -16.67 -0.51 22.17
N LEU A 336 -15.88 -0.16 21.14
CA LEU A 336 -14.52 -0.65 20.98
C LEU A 336 -13.57 -0.18 22.08
N ASP A 337 -13.75 1.04 22.59
CA ASP A 337 -12.93 1.59 23.68
C ASP A 337 -13.18 0.89 25.03
N ARG A 338 -14.30 0.17 25.17
CA ARG A 338 -14.70 -0.52 26.42
C ARG A 338 -14.35 -2.02 26.44
N VAL A 339 -13.83 -2.55 25.33
CA VAL A 339 -13.45 -3.97 25.13
C VAL A 339 -11.95 -4.12 25.28
#